data_AF-A0AA38GCH4-F1
#
_entry.id   AF-A0AA38GCH4-F1
#
_cell.length_a   1.000
_cell.length_b   1.000
_cell.length_c   1.000
_cell.angle_alpha   90.00
_cell.angle_beta   90.00
_cell.angle_gamma   90.00
#
_symmetry.space_group_name_H-M   'P 1'
#
loop_
_entity.id
_entity.type
_entity.pdbx_description
1 polymer ?
#
loop_
_entity_poly.entity_id
_entity_poly.type
_entity_poly.pdbx_seq_one_letter_code
_entity_poly.pdbx_strand_id
1 'polypeptide(L)'
;MVYMDADIQVFDNIDNLLHMPDGYLYVVMDCFCEKTWSHTPQYNIGYYQQCPDKVCWPAEMEKQRPALYFNDGMFVFELSKLTFDSMMETLMSTAPTPFAEQGSKPWKFTGKEPNMQREDILKLVKKWWEIYNDESVDFKSNETRAETECRSELQHITDKALH
;
A
#
# COMPACT_ATOMS: atom_id res chain seq x y z
N MET A 1 -9.43 0.54 6.35
CA MET A 1 -10.09 -0.14 5.21
C MET A 1 -9.29 -1.37 4.82
N VAL A 2 -9.94 -2.43 4.31
CA VAL A 2 -9.29 -3.60 3.71
C VAL A 2 -9.51 -3.55 2.19
N TYR A 3 -8.45 -3.66 1.42
CA TYR A 3 -8.48 -3.92 -0.02
C TYR A 3 -8.22 -5.40 -0.29
N MET A 4 -8.95 -5.97 -1.25
CA MET A 4 -8.77 -7.32 -1.78
C MET A 4 -9.07 -7.29 -3.29
N ASP A 5 -8.21 -7.90 -4.10
CA ASP A 5 -8.42 -8.10 -5.52
C ASP A 5 -9.57 -9.10 -5.79
N ALA A 6 -10.17 -9.01 -6.98
CA ALA A 6 -11.44 -9.67 -7.31
C ALA A 6 -11.34 -11.20 -7.53
N ASP A 7 -10.14 -11.76 -7.56
CA ASP A 7 -9.85 -13.20 -7.66
C ASP A 7 -9.40 -13.84 -6.34
N ILE A 8 -9.37 -13.07 -5.24
CA ILE A 8 -9.10 -13.60 -3.89
C ILE A 8 -10.28 -14.43 -3.37
N GLN A 9 -9.97 -15.62 -2.85
CA GLN A 9 -10.88 -16.42 -2.03
C GLN A 9 -10.46 -16.37 -0.56
N VAL A 10 -11.39 -15.93 0.30
CA VAL A 10 -11.21 -15.91 1.77
C VAL A 10 -11.72 -17.23 2.36
N PHE A 11 -10.91 -17.87 3.22
CA PHE A 11 -11.21 -19.18 3.80
C PHE A 11 -11.57 -19.15 5.30
N ASP A 12 -11.10 -18.13 6.02
CA ASP A 12 -11.29 -17.93 7.47
C ASP A 12 -11.82 -16.52 7.76
N ASN A 13 -12.28 -16.25 8.99
CA ASN A 13 -12.71 -14.90 9.36
C ASN A 13 -11.51 -13.93 9.45
N ILE A 14 -11.67 -12.74 8.87
CA ILE A 14 -10.67 -11.66 8.80
C ILE A 14 -11.03 -10.43 9.65
N ASP A 15 -12.10 -10.47 10.46
CA ASP A 15 -12.53 -9.34 11.32
C ASP A 15 -11.40 -8.76 12.19
N ASN A 16 -10.45 -9.61 12.62
CA ASN A 16 -9.28 -9.18 13.41
C ASN A 16 -8.38 -8.17 12.67
N LEU A 17 -8.43 -8.11 11.34
CA LEU A 17 -7.71 -7.11 10.55
C LEU A 17 -8.29 -5.70 10.73
N LEU A 18 -9.56 -5.58 11.12
CA LEU A 18 -10.23 -4.32 11.45
C LEU A 18 -9.92 -3.82 12.87
N HIS A 19 -9.06 -4.53 13.60
CA HIS A 19 -8.61 -4.19 14.96
C HIS A 19 -7.08 -4.01 15.05
N MET A 20 -6.39 -3.94 13.91
CA MET A 20 -4.97 -3.59 13.86
C MET A 20 -4.77 -2.08 14.08
N PRO A 21 -3.67 -1.64 14.72
CA PRO A 21 -3.41 -0.22 14.98
C PRO A 21 -3.43 0.67 13.72
N ASP A 22 -4.00 1.86 13.89
CA ASP A 22 -4.01 2.95 12.89
C ASP A 22 -2.59 3.50 12.62
N GLY A 23 -2.42 4.27 11.53
CA GLY A 23 -1.13 4.82 11.10
C GLY A 23 -0.20 3.87 10.33
N TYR A 24 -0.63 2.63 10.04
CA TYR A 24 0.17 1.61 9.34
C TYR A 24 -0.48 1.10 8.05
N LEU A 25 0.37 0.68 7.10
CA LEU A 25 0.01 -0.11 5.93
C LEU A 25 0.39 -1.57 6.18
N TYR A 26 -0.59 -2.45 6.30
CA TYR A 26 -0.40 -3.89 6.47
C TYR A 26 -0.57 -4.59 5.13
N VAL A 27 0.48 -5.28 4.69
CA VAL A 27 0.59 -5.91 3.36
C VAL A 27 1.12 -7.34 3.48
N VAL A 28 0.81 -8.19 2.50
CA VAL A 28 1.40 -9.53 2.41
C VAL A 28 2.69 -9.47 1.58
N MET A 29 3.79 -10.00 2.12
CA MET A 29 5.07 -10.07 1.43
C MET A 29 5.00 -11.01 0.21
N ASP A 30 5.49 -10.56 -0.95
CA ASP A 30 5.40 -11.28 -2.23
C ASP A 30 6.29 -12.54 -2.27
N CYS A 31 6.01 -13.48 -3.18
CA CYS A 31 6.76 -14.72 -3.35
C CYS A 31 7.54 -14.79 -4.67
N PHE A 32 8.85 -14.53 -4.59
CA PHE A 32 9.83 -14.87 -5.64
C PHE A 32 9.87 -16.38 -6.02
N CYS A 33 9.08 -17.22 -5.35
CA CYS A 33 8.83 -18.61 -5.70
C CYS A 33 7.85 -18.81 -6.86
N GLU A 34 7.08 -17.78 -7.25
CA GLU A 34 6.08 -17.92 -8.31
C GLU A 34 6.71 -18.01 -9.70
N LYS A 35 6.02 -18.70 -10.61
CA LYS A 35 6.50 -18.91 -11.99
C LYS A 35 6.64 -17.59 -12.79
N THR A 36 5.92 -16.54 -12.41
CA THR A 36 6.12 -15.15 -12.87
C THR A 36 7.57 -14.70 -12.70
N TRP A 37 8.19 -15.03 -11.57
CA TRP A 37 9.58 -14.71 -11.23
C TRP A 37 10.62 -15.67 -11.83
N SER A 38 10.24 -16.65 -12.66
CA SER A 38 11.17 -17.69 -13.18
C SER A 38 12.30 -17.18 -14.08
N HIS A 39 12.26 -15.90 -14.46
CA HIS A 39 13.32 -15.20 -15.19
C HIS A 39 14.40 -14.61 -14.26
N THR A 40 14.23 -14.69 -12.94
CA THR A 40 15.12 -14.07 -11.94
C THR A 40 16.14 -15.06 -11.34
N PRO A 41 17.34 -14.60 -10.95
CA PRO A 41 18.27 -15.41 -10.15
C PRO A 41 17.67 -15.91 -8.82
N GLN A 42 16.78 -15.10 -8.21
CA GLN A 42 16.13 -15.38 -6.93
C GLN A 42 15.23 -16.63 -7.00
N TYR A 43 14.41 -16.76 -8.05
CA TYR A 43 13.62 -17.97 -8.29
C TYR A 43 14.51 -19.21 -8.45
N ASN A 44 15.63 -19.08 -9.17
CA ASN A 44 16.53 -20.21 -9.47
C ASN A 44 17.26 -20.75 -8.23
N ILE A 45 17.49 -19.93 -7.20
CA ILE A 45 18.00 -20.37 -5.89
C ILE A 45 16.88 -20.78 -4.91
N GLY A 46 15.61 -20.79 -5.35
CA GLY A 46 14.45 -21.12 -4.52
C GLY A 46 14.12 -20.07 -3.46
N TYR A 47 14.49 -18.80 -3.66
CA TYR A 47 14.27 -17.75 -2.67
C TYR A 47 12.78 -17.51 -2.40
N TYR A 48 12.41 -17.67 -1.13
CA TYR A 48 11.07 -17.39 -0.63
C TYR A 48 11.16 -16.32 0.46
N GLN A 49 10.69 -15.13 0.12
CA GLN A 49 10.84 -13.93 0.95
C GLN A 49 10.10 -13.98 2.30
N GLN A 50 9.01 -14.75 2.42
CA GLN A 50 8.34 -14.98 3.70
C GLN A 50 9.10 -15.99 4.60
N CYS A 51 10.15 -16.63 4.09
CA CYS A 51 11.01 -17.58 4.80
C CYS A 51 12.48 -17.43 4.35
N PRO A 52 13.11 -16.25 4.54
CA PRO A 52 14.39 -15.91 3.91
C PRO A 52 15.54 -16.85 4.31
N ASP A 53 15.46 -17.42 5.51
CA ASP A 53 16.46 -18.35 6.08
C ASP A 53 16.46 -19.75 5.44
N LYS A 54 15.46 -20.07 4.60
CA LYS A 54 15.42 -21.35 3.87
C LYS A 54 16.48 -21.46 2.77
N VAL A 55 17.12 -20.34 2.38
CA VAL A 55 18.10 -20.31 1.29
C VAL A 55 19.42 -19.72 1.79
N CYS A 56 20.47 -20.53 1.76
CA CYS A 56 21.85 -20.05 1.91
C CYS A 56 22.23 -19.23 0.68
N TRP A 57 22.31 -17.91 0.82
CA TRP A 57 22.70 -17.01 -0.25
C TRP A 57 24.18 -17.23 -0.65
N PRO A 58 24.49 -17.45 -1.94
CA PRO A 58 25.87 -17.43 -2.42
C PRO A 58 26.51 -16.06 -2.15
N ALA A 59 27.77 -16.01 -1.73
CA ALA A 59 28.46 -14.76 -1.39
C ALA A 59 28.54 -13.76 -2.58
N GLU A 60 28.58 -14.28 -3.81
CA GLU A 60 28.51 -13.52 -5.06
C GLU A 60 27.12 -12.92 -5.36
N MET A 61 26.06 -13.46 -4.72
CA MET A 61 24.68 -13.00 -4.83
C MET A 61 24.20 -12.20 -3.60
N GLU A 62 25.00 -12.04 -2.55
CA GLU A 62 24.61 -11.30 -1.33
C GLU A 62 24.21 -9.84 -1.64
N LYS A 63 24.91 -9.21 -2.59
CA LYS A 63 24.60 -7.87 -3.13
C LYS A 63 23.39 -7.83 -4.08
N GLN A 64 22.81 -8.98 -4.40
CA GLN A 64 21.63 -9.15 -5.27
C GLN A 64 20.38 -9.56 -4.48
N ARG A 65 20.43 -9.56 -3.14
CA ARG A 65 19.23 -9.70 -2.32
C ARG A 65 18.26 -8.55 -2.65
N PRO A 66 17.03 -8.84 -3.11
CA PRO A 66 16.09 -7.79 -3.48
C PRO A 66 15.68 -6.98 -2.26
N ALA A 67 15.27 -5.73 -2.50
CA ALA A 67 14.51 -4.99 -1.50
C ALA A 67 13.21 -5.75 -1.18
N LEU A 68 12.71 -5.61 0.05
CA LEU A 68 11.50 -6.28 0.50
C LEU A 68 10.30 -5.82 -0.34
N TYR A 69 9.67 -6.77 -1.03
CA TYR A 69 8.57 -6.51 -1.97
C TYR A 69 7.24 -7.09 -1.47
N PHE A 70 6.13 -6.38 -1.63
CA PHE A 70 4.81 -6.83 -1.19
C PHE A 70 3.86 -7.00 -2.38
N ASN A 71 2.87 -7.89 -2.20
CA ASN A 71 1.80 -8.11 -3.15
C ASN A 71 0.69 -7.06 -2.93
N ASP A 72 0.22 -6.43 -4.00
CA ASP A 72 -0.81 -5.38 -3.97
C ASP A 72 -2.24 -5.92 -3.92
N GLY A 73 -2.44 -7.23 -4.12
CA GLY A 73 -3.76 -7.86 -4.16
C GLY A 73 -4.49 -7.87 -2.82
N MET A 74 -3.79 -7.78 -1.68
CA MET A 74 -4.45 -7.60 -0.37
C MET A 74 -3.64 -6.69 0.55
N PHE A 75 -4.29 -5.64 1.06
CA PHE A 75 -3.70 -4.76 2.07
C PHE A 75 -4.76 -4.11 2.98
N VAL A 76 -4.33 -3.75 4.19
CA VAL A 76 -5.14 -3.04 5.18
C VAL A 76 -4.47 -1.71 5.49
N PHE A 77 -5.22 -0.61 5.40
CA PHE A 77 -4.69 0.73 5.55
C PHE A 77 -5.74 1.71 6.07
N GLU A 78 -5.27 2.78 6.70
CA GLU A 78 -6.10 3.90 7.12
C GLU A 78 -6.37 4.86 5.95
N LEU A 79 -7.60 5.38 5.85
CA LEU A 79 -7.96 6.35 4.82
C LEU A 79 -7.49 7.74 5.23
N SER A 80 -6.56 8.32 4.47
CA SER A 80 -6.01 9.65 4.71
C SER A 80 -5.84 10.40 3.39
N LYS A 81 -6.53 11.54 3.26
CA LYS A 81 -6.39 12.43 2.11
C LYS A 81 -4.94 12.91 1.90
N LEU A 82 -4.21 13.18 3.00
CA LEU A 82 -2.79 13.59 2.93
C LEU A 82 -1.92 12.49 2.33
N THR A 83 -2.18 11.23 2.70
CA THR A 83 -1.50 10.07 2.12
C THR A 83 -1.86 9.93 0.64
N PHE A 84 -3.12 10.08 0.26
CA PHE A 84 -3.55 10.04 -1.14
C PHE A 84 -2.90 11.13 -2.00
N ASP A 85 -2.92 12.38 -1.54
CA ASP A 85 -2.34 13.52 -2.26
C ASP A 85 -0.83 13.29 -2.52
N SER A 86 -0.09 12.81 -1.51
CA SER A 86 1.33 12.50 -1.59
C SER A 86 1.63 11.28 -2.48
N MET A 87 0.79 10.23 -2.43
CA MET A 87 0.89 9.09 -3.34
C MET A 87 0.63 9.50 -4.79
N MET A 88 -0.31 10.43 -5.04
CA MET A 88 -0.61 10.92 -6.39
C MET A 88 0.54 11.77 -6.97
N GLU A 89 1.16 12.64 -6.17
CA GLU A 89 2.37 13.38 -6.58
C GLU A 89 3.54 12.43 -6.89
N THR A 90 3.73 11.40 -6.06
CA THR A 90 4.75 10.36 -6.25
C THR A 90 4.49 9.56 -7.53
N LEU A 91 3.25 9.12 -7.77
CA LEU A 91 2.85 8.37 -8.96
C LEU A 91 3.03 9.18 -10.26
N MET A 92 2.75 10.48 -10.22
CA MET A 92 2.85 11.38 -11.38
C MET A 92 4.29 11.79 -11.72
N SER A 93 5.24 11.58 -10.80
CA SER A 93 6.67 11.88 -10.97
C SER A 93 7.56 10.64 -11.16
N THR A 94 7.09 9.46 -10.77
CA THR A 94 7.84 8.19 -10.86
C THR A 94 7.80 7.59 -12.27
N ALA A 95 8.92 7.02 -12.72
CA ALA A 95 9.00 6.30 -13.99
C ALA A 95 8.19 4.98 -13.94
N PRO A 96 7.31 4.69 -14.93
CA PRO A 96 6.54 3.43 -14.95
C PRO A 96 7.42 2.18 -14.96
N THR A 97 6.94 1.10 -14.34
CA THR A 97 7.62 -0.20 -14.31
C THR A 97 6.71 -1.34 -14.84
N PRO A 98 7.23 -2.57 -15.08
CA PRO A 98 6.45 -3.64 -15.72
C PRO A 98 5.36 -4.31 -14.85
N PHE A 99 5.36 -4.10 -13.52
CA PHE A 99 4.57 -4.88 -12.56
C PHE A 99 3.34 -4.08 -12.08
N ALA A 100 2.33 -3.92 -12.92
CA ALA A 100 1.81 -2.56 -13.16
C ALA A 100 0.51 -2.07 -12.44
N GLU A 101 0.63 -1.53 -11.21
CA GLU A 101 -0.31 -0.52 -10.64
C GLU A 101 0.19 0.97 -10.53
N GLN A 102 1.44 1.45 -10.49
CA GLN A 102 2.76 1.02 -10.97
C GLN A 102 3.05 0.92 -12.53
N GLY A 103 2.14 1.07 -13.51
CA GLY A 103 0.71 1.31 -13.37
C GLY A 103 -0.18 1.50 -14.60
N SER A 104 -1.37 0.89 -14.54
CA SER A 104 -2.61 1.35 -15.19
C SER A 104 -3.91 0.71 -14.63
N LYS A 105 -4.07 0.54 -13.30
CA LYS A 105 -5.43 0.44 -12.70
C LYS A 105 -6.15 1.80 -12.88
N PRO A 106 -7.50 1.89 -12.89
CA PRO A 106 -8.24 2.89 -13.68
C PRO A 106 -8.33 4.32 -13.11
N TRP A 107 -7.41 4.72 -12.23
CA TRP A 107 -7.31 6.07 -11.63
C TRP A 107 -7.26 7.19 -12.67
N LYS A 108 -6.75 6.89 -13.88
CA LYS A 108 -6.74 7.76 -15.05
C LYS A 108 -7.88 7.45 -16.02
N PHE A 109 -9.12 7.40 -15.55
CA PHE A 109 -10.31 7.33 -16.41
C PHE A 109 -10.38 8.60 -17.27
N THR A 110 -9.86 8.56 -18.51
CA THR A 110 -9.98 9.70 -19.44
C THR A 110 -11.27 9.64 -20.26
N GLY A 111 -11.97 8.50 -20.21
CA GLY A 111 -13.18 8.22 -20.98
C GLY A 111 -12.92 7.96 -22.47
N LYS A 112 -11.65 7.73 -22.86
CA LYS A 112 -11.21 7.57 -24.26
C LYS A 112 -10.73 6.15 -24.57
N GLU A 113 -10.50 5.36 -23.54
CA GLU A 113 -10.04 3.97 -23.64
C GLU A 113 -11.18 3.06 -24.12
N PRO A 114 -10.88 1.94 -24.83
CA PRO A 114 -11.93 1.05 -25.33
C PRO A 114 -12.83 0.50 -24.22
N ASN A 115 -14.14 0.51 -24.46
CA ASN A 115 -15.19 0.03 -23.55
C ASN A 115 -15.52 0.92 -22.34
N MET A 116 -14.87 2.08 -22.18
CA MET A 116 -15.20 3.05 -21.11
C MET A 116 -16.64 3.61 -21.22
N GLN A 117 -17.29 3.47 -22.38
CA GLN A 117 -18.67 3.88 -22.61
C GLN A 117 -19.73 2.89 -22.07
N ARG A 118 -19.32 1.75 -21.48
CA ARG A 118 -20.28 0.77 -20.93
C ARG A 118 -20.97 1.30 -19.68
N GLU A 119 -22.26 1.02 -19.55
CA GLU A 119 -23.09 1.50 -18.43
C GLU A 119 -22.63 0.97 -17.06
N ASP A 120 -22.08 -0.25 -16.99
CA ASP A 120 -21.55 -0.84 -15.76
C ASP A 120 -20.21 -0.21 -15.32
N ILE A 121 -19.30 0.03 -16.26
CA ILE A 121 -18.07 0.81 -16.03
C ILE A 121 -18.40 2.23 -15.55
N LEU A 122 -19.36 2.91 -16.21
CA LEU A 122 -19.79 4.26 -15.82
C LEU A 122 -20.44 4.29 -14.41
N LYS A 123 -21.22 3.26 -14.05
CA LYS A 123 -21.78 3.10 -12.69
C LYS A 123 -20.68 2.86 -11.65
N LEU A 124 -19.68 2.04 -11.96
CA LEU A 124 -18.53 1.78 -11.08
C LEU A 124 -17.71 3.05 -10.84
N VAL A 125 -17.35 3.77 -11.90
CA VAL A 125 -16.62 5.05 -11.82
C VAL A 125 -17.42 6.10 -11.04
N LYS A 126 -18.73 6.22 -11.27
CA LYS A 126 -19.59 7.13 -10.50
C LYS A 126 -19.58 6.77 -9.01
N LYS A 127 -19.76 5.50 -8.67
CA LYS A 127 -19.69 5.02 -7.27
C LYS A 127 -18.35 5.27 -6.62
N TRP A 128 -17.26 5.19 -7.37
CA TRP A 128 -15.93 5.41 -6.81
C TRP A 128 -15.70 6.89 -6.48
N TRP A 129 -16.13 7.79 -7.38
CA TRP A 129 -16.16 9.23 -7.09
C TRP A 129 -17.15 9.63 -5.99
N GLU A 130 -18.27 8.93 -5.82
CA GLU A 130 -19.19 9.14 -4.69
C GLU A 130 -18.52 8.88 -3.34
N ILE A 131 -17.70 7.83 -3.24
CA ILE A 131 -16.96 7.51 -2.00
C ILE A 131 -15.75 8.43 -1.82
N TYR A 132 -14.99 8.70 -2.88
CA TYR A 132 -13.77 9.53 -2.81
C TYR A 132 -14.04 10.98 -2.39
N ASN A 133 -15.21 11.54 -2.72
CA ASN A 133 -15.60 12.89 -2.32
C ASN A 133 -16.44 12.93 -1.03
N ASP A 134 -16.55 11.82 -0.29
CA ASP A 134 -17.31 11.75 0.96
C ASP A 134 -16.44 12.14 2.17
N GLU A 135 -16.38 13.44 2.49
CA GLU A 135 -15.73 13.98 3.69
C GLU A 135 -16.27 13.38 5.02
N SER A 136 -17.31 12.54 4.98
CA SER A 136 -17.75 11.77 6.15
C SER A 136 -16.84 10.57 6.45
N VAL A 137 -16.20 9.96 5.44
CA VAL A 137 -15.27 8.81 5.59
C VAL A 137 -13.79 9.21 5.73
N ASP A 138 -13.45 10.48 5.49
CA ASP A 138 -12.11 11.03 5.77
C ASP A 138 -11.76 10.92 7.26
N PHE A 139 -10.48 10.64 7.54
CA PHE A 139 -9.95 10.62 8.90
C PHE A 139 -10.12 11.98 9.59
N LYS A 140 -10.97 12.00 10.63
CA LYS A 140 -11.15 13.15 11.51
C LYS A 140 -10.14 13.09 12.63
N SER A 141 -9.05 13.84 12.44
CA SER A 141 -8.03 14.09 13.46
C SER A 141 -8.62 14.84 14.65
N ASN A 142 -9.26 14.09 15.56
CA ASN A 142 -9.34 14.50 16.95
C ASN A 142 -7.88 14.55 17.45
N GLU A 143 -7.31 15.76 17.59
CA GLU A 143 -5.92 15.96 18.05
C GLU A 143 -5.61 15.00 19.19
N THR A 144 -4.73 14.03 18.93
CA THR A 144 -4.58 12.94 19.88
C THR A 144 -3.90 13.49 21.12
N ARG A 145 -4.33 13.05 22.30
CA ARG A 145 -3.77 13.59 23.56
C ARG A 145 -2.25 13.40 23.65
N ALA A 146 -1.72 12.39 22.96
CA ALA A 146 -0.29 12.16 22.76
C ALA A 146 0.44 13.27 21.96
N GLU A 147 -0.18 13.86 20.94
CA GLU A 147 0.37 15.02 20.21
C GLU A 147 0.38 16.27 21.09
N THR A 148 -0.66 16.47 21.91
CA THR A 148 -0.71 17.55 22.89
C THR A 148 0.35 17.37 23.99
N GLU A 149 0.46 16.16 24.54
CA GLU A 149 1.44 15.77 25.55
C GLU A 149 2.87 15.97 25.01
N CYS A 150 3.20 15.40 23.85
CA CYS A 150 4.51 15.55 23.19
C CYS A 150 4.87 17.01 22.86
N ARG A 151 3.91 17.80 22.34
CA ARG A 151 4.12 19.24 22.07
C ARG A 151 4.36 20.02 23.37
N SER A 152 3.68 19.65 24.45
CA SER A 152 3.86 20.30 25.76
C SER A 152 5.22 19.98 26.41
N GLU A 153 5.72 18.75 26.27
CA GLU A 153 7.06 18.38 26.74
C GLU A 153 8.16 19.10 25.94
N LEU A 154 8.04 19.15 24.61
CA LEU A 154 8.97 19.90 23.75
C LEU A 154 9.02 21.40 24.09
N GLN A 155 7.87 22.02 24.37
CA GLN A 155 7.84 23.40 24.83
C GLN A 155 8.51 23.54 26.21
N HIS A 156 8.18 22.67 27.17
CA HIS A 156 8.76 22.73 28.51
C HIS A 156 10.30 22.50 28.51
N ILE A 157 10.81 21.63 27.63
CA ILE A 157 12.24 21.41 27.41
C ILE A 157 12.89 22.65 26.80
N THR A 158 12.25 23.28 25.81
CA THR A 158 12.76 24.48 25.13
C THR A 158 12.83 25.68 26.09
N ASP A 159 11.79 25.90 26.88
CA ASP A 159 11.73 26.99 27.87
C ASP A 159 12.80 26.79 28.97
N LYS A 160 13.10 25.53 29.34
CA LYS A 160 14.21 25.17 30.25
C LYS A 160 15.61 25.30 29.63
N ALA A 161 15.73 25.45 28.32
CA ALA A 161 17.00 25.65 27.63
C ALA A 161 17.35 27.13 27.40
N LEU A 162 16.46 28.05 27.81
CA LEU A 162 16.60 29.51 27.64
C LEU A 162 16.90 30.27 28.96
N HIS A 163 17.19 29.56 30.06
CA HIS A 163 17.59 30.10 31.37
C HIS A 163 18.77 29.30 31.97
#